data_AF-A0A550I998-F1
#
_entry.id   AF-A0A550I998-F1
#
_cell.length_a   1.000
_cell.length_b   1.000
_cell.length_c   1.000
_cell.angle_alpha   90.00
_cell.angle_beta   90.00
_cell.angle_gamma   90.00
#
_symmetry.space_group_name_H-M   'P 1'
#
loop_
_entity.id
_entity.type
_entity.pdbx_description
1 polymer ?
#
loop_
_entity_poly.entity_id
_entity_poly.type
_entity_poly.pdbx_seq_one_letter_code
_entity_poly.pdbx_strand_id
1 'polypeptide(L)'
;MVKSNRIQKGYTQAILAEKTKLSLRSIQRIEKGDVCPREYTLKVLSEILEVPLASFKKEESPIKIPVNKKVILSTGSGLIILLCSLAFLSQSAVFPETNFESYLFWCAITVMICVTQWIIWNYRSLKL
;
A
#
# COMPACT_ATOMS: atom_id res chain seq x y z
N MET A 1 -3.09 12.96 -21.66
CA MET A 1 -3.02 11.66 -22.36
C MET A 1 -4.20 11.48 -23.33
N VAL A 2 -5.46 11.46 -22.87
CA VAL A 2 -6.63 11.34 -23.79
C VAL A 2 -6.70 12.50 -24.80
N LYS A 3 -6.55 13.74 -24.34
CA LYS A 3 -6.56 14.95 -25.20
C LYS A 3 -5.46 14.93 -26.28
N SER A 4 -4.25 14.51 -25.94
CA SER A 4 -3.11 14.47 -26.88
C SER A 4 -3.32 13.41 -27.96
N ASN A 5 -3.78 12.21 -27.57
CA ASN A 5 -4.06 11.12 -28.53
C ASN A 5 -5.24 11.47 -29.45
N ARG A 6 -6.27 12.15 -28.90
CA ARG A 6 -7.39 12.67 -29.70
C ARG A 6 -6.92 13.67 -30.77
N ILE A 7 -6.04 14.60 -30.40
CA ILE A 7 -5.50 15.61 -31.32
C ILE A 7 -4.63 14.95 -32.41
N GLN A 8 -3.80 13.97 -32.06
CA GLN A 8 -3.01 13.21 -33.04
C GLN A 8 -3.88 12.47 -34.06
N LYS A 9 -5.04 11.97 -33.65
CA LYS A 9 -6.03 11.34 -34.54
C LYS A 9 -6.93 12.35 -35.28
N GLY A 10 -6.77 13.66 -35.06
CA GLY A 10 -7.57 14.70 -35.70
C GLY A 10 -9.04 14.76 -35.25
N TYR A 11 -9.39 14.15 -34.11
CA TYR A 11 -10.77 14.09 -33.65
C TYR A 11 -11.16 15.33 -32.84
N THR A 12 -12.39 15.83 -33.01
CA THR A 12 -12.98 16.78 -32.06
C THR A 12 -13.52 16.04 -30.84
N GLN A 13 -13.81 16.74 -29.73
CA GLN A 13 -14.42 16.12 -28.55
C GLN A 13 -15.77 15.48 -28.88
N ALA A 14 -16.54 16.07 -29.81
CA ALA A 14 -17.81 15.52 -30.29
C ALA A 14 -17.62 14.23 -31.09
N ILE A 15 -16.65 14.21 -32.02
CA ILE A 15 -16.32 13.02 -32.82
C ILE A 15 -15.85 11.87 -31.92
N LEU A 16 -15.02 12.17 -30.92
CA LEU A 16 -14.56 11.15 -29.97
C LEU A 16 -15.73 10.61 -29.13
N ALA A 17 -16.63 11.49 -28.68
CA ALA A 17 -17.83 11.10 -27.92
C ALA A 17 -18.74 10.17 -28.73
N GLU A 18 -18.99 10.50 -30.00
CA GLU A 18 -19.78 9.69 -30.92
C GLU A 18 -19.15 8.31 -31.15
N LYS A 19 -17.86 8.26 -31.50
CA LYS A 19 -17.14 7.00 -31.73
C LYS A 19 -17.12 6.11 -30.48
N THR A 20 -16.91 6.71 -29.31
CA THR A 20 -16.83 5.98 -28.03
C THR A 20 -18.20 5.65 -27.43
N LYS A 21 -19.30 6.15 -28.02
CA LYS A 21 -20.65 6.11 -27.44
C LYS A 21 -20.71 6.67 -26.02
N LEU A 22 -19.84 7.64 -25.72
CA LEU A 22 -19.82 8.37 -24.45
C LEU A 22 -20.46 9.75 -24.63
N SER A 23 -20.98 10.33 -23.56
CA SER A 23 -21.45 11.71 -23.63
C SER A 23 -20.26 12.67 -23.84
N LEU A 24 -20.49 13.79 -24.55
CA LEU A 24 -19.50 14.86 -24.68
C LEU A 24 -18.98 15.32 -23.31
N ARG A 25 -19.87 15.41 -22.33
CA ARG A 25 -19.54 15.76 -20.95
C ARG A 25 -18.62 14.72 -20.30
N SER A 26 -18.80 13.44 -20.58
CA SER A 26 -17.92 12.37 -20.12
C SER A 26 -16.52 12.53 -20.70
N ILE A 27 -16.39 12.73 -22.01
CA ILE A 27 -15.10 12.97 -22.66
C ILE A 27 -14.40 14.19 -22.07
N GLN A 28 -15.12 15.30 -21.88
CA GLN A 28 -14.56 16.52 -21.29
C GLN A 28 -14.05 16.29 -19.87
N ARG A 29 -14.82 15.61 -19.01
CA ARG A 29 -14.41 15.29 -17.63
C ARG A 29 -13.20 14.36 -17.60
N ILE A 30 -13.14 13.39 -18.51
CA ILE A 30 -12.00 12.48 -18.66
C ILE A 30 -10.75 13.23 -19.13
N GLU A 31 -10.87 14.15 -20.10
CA GLU A 31 -9.76 14.98 -20.56
C GLU A 31 -9.25 15.96 -19.49
N LYS A 32 -10.14 16.47 -18.64
CA LYS A 32 -9.81 17.32 -17.48
C LYS A 32 -9.26 16.54 -16.29
N GLY A 33 -9.53 15.24 -16.21
CA GLY A 33 -9.14 14.39 -15.08
C GLY A 33 -10.12 14.40 -13.90
N ASP A 34 -11.33 14.96 -14.07
CA ASP A 34 -12.36 15.05 -13.02
C ASP A 34 -12.99 13.68 -12.67
N VAL A 35 -12.82 12.68 -13.54
CA VAL A 35 -13.39 11.34 -13.39
C VAL A 35 -12.40 10.30 -13.87
N CYS A 36 -12.21 9.25 -13.07
CA CYS A 36 -11.54 8.04 -13.53
C CYS A 36 -12.51 7.20 -14.38
N PRO A 37 -12.22 6.97 -15.68
CA PRO A 37 -13.07 6.14 -16.53
C PRO A 37 -13.14 4.70 -16.00
N ARG A 38 -14.30 4.05 -16.13
CA ARG A 38 -14.43 2.61 -15.82
C ARG A 38 -13.61 1.79 -16.80
N GLU A 39 -13.29 0.55 -16.45
CA GLU A 39 -12.52 -0.36 -17.30
C GLU A 39 -13.10 -0.50 -18.72
N TYR A 40 -14.42 -0.59 -18.85
CA TYR A 40 -15.11 -0.57 -20.14
C TYR A 40 -14.79 0.70 -20.96
N THR A 41 -14.84 1.87 -20.32
CA THR A 41 -14.55 3.15 -20.95
C THR A 41 -13.08 3.22 -21.41
N LEU A 42 -12.16 2.67 -20.62
CA LEU A 42 -10.75 2.57 -20.99
C LEU A 42 -10.54 1.66 -22.21
N LYS A 43 -11.24 0.52 -22.28
CA LYS A 43 -11.22 -0.39 -23.45
C LYS A 43 -11.66 0.32 -24.72
N VAL A 44 -12.83 0.96 -24.68
CA VAL A 44 -13.36 1.67 -25.85
C VAL A 44 -12.45 2.83 -26.27
N LEU A 45 -11.89 3.58 -25.31
CA LEU A 45 -10.93 4.65 -25.61
C LEU A 45 -9.62 4.10 -26.20
N SER A 46 -9.13 2.97 -25.69
CA SER A 46 -7.91 2.33 -26.19
C SER A 46 -8.04 1.82 -27.62
N GLU A 47 -9.21 1.29 -27.96
CA GLU A 47 -9.52 0.80 -29.29
C GLU A 47 -9.61 1.95 -30.30
N ILE A 48 -10.38 3.01 -29.97
CA ILE A 48 -10.62 4.13 -30.89
C ILE A 48 -9.40 5.04 -31.04
N LEU A 49 -8.62 5.21 -29.98
CA LEU A 49 -7.39 6.01 -30.03
C LEU A 49 -6.18 5.17 -30.47
N GLU A 50 -6.34 3.85 -30.64
CA GLU A 50 -5.29 2.88 -30.95
C GLU A 50 -4.07 2.99 -30.00
N VAL A 51 -4.35 3.14 -28.71
CA VAL A 51 -3.29 3.26 -27.70
C VAL A 51 -3.43 2.11 -26.71
N PRO A 52 -2.33 1.42 -26.34
CA PRO A 52 -2.42 0.30 -25.40
C PRO A 52 -3.17 0.66 -24.12
N LEU A 53 -4.02 -0.24 -23.62
CA LEU A 53 -4.73 -0.06 -22.34
C LEU A 53 -3.79 0.35 -21.19
N ALA A 54 -2.55 -0.15 -21.21
CA ALA A 54 -1.49 0.20 -20.27
C ALA A 54 -1.20 1.71 -20.22
N SER A 55 -1.34 2.45 -21.33
CA SER A 55 -1.11 3.89 -21.36
C SER A 55 -2.19 4.70 -20.64
N PHE A 56 -3.40 4.15 -20.49
CA PHE A 56 -4.49 4.82 -19.78
C PHE A 56 -4.51 4.44 -18.29
N LYS A 57 -3.84 3.35 -17.93
CA LYS A 57 -3.57 3.03 -16.54
C LYS A 57 -2.53 4.03 -16.03
N LYS A 58 -3.02 5.17 -15.56
CA LYS A 58 -2.25 6.10 -14.75
C LYS A 58 -1.56 5.24 -13.69
N GLU A 59 -0.24 5.18 -13.70
CA GLU A 59 0.49 4.62 -12.57
C GLU A 59 0.01 5.38 -11.35
N GLU A 60 -0.79 4.73 -10.51
CA GLU A 60 -0.94 5.15 -9.13
C GLU A 60 0.44 4.97 -8.48
N SER A 61 1.31 5.95 -8.63
CA SER A 61 2.24 6.27 -7.56
C SER A 61 1.68 7.51 -6.87
N PRO A 62 1.21 7.34 -5.63
CA PRO A 62 2.09 7.40 -4.49
C PRO A 62 2.59 6.00 -4.23
N ILE A 63 3.82 5.91 -3.78
CA ILE A 63 4.40 4.71 -3.19
C ILE A 63 3.45 4.23 -2.08
N LYS A 64 2.42 3.46 -2.41
CA LYS A 64 1.76 2.56 -1.46
C LYS A 64 2.71 1.39 -1.40
N ILE A 65 3.75 1.52 -0.57
CA ILE A 65 4.41 0.32 -0.05
C ILE A 65 3.24 -0.50 0.50
N PRO A 66 2.95 -1.70 -0.02
CA PRO A 66 2.04 -2.59 0.67
C PRO A 66 2.80 -2.98 1.93
N VAL A 67 2.73 -2.13 2.95
CA VAL A 67 3.44 -2.40 4.19
C VAL A 67 2.75 -3.63 4.73
N ASN A 68 3.47 -4.74 4.68
CA ASN A 68 2.95 -6.02 5.11
C ASN A 68 2.42 -5.80 6.53
N LYS A 69 1.11 -5.97 6.74
CA LYS A 69 0.50 -5.80 8.08
C LYS A 69 1.24 -6.64 9.13
N LYS A 70 1.79 -7.79 8.71
CA LYS A 70 2.70 -8.63 9.50
C LYS A 70 4.01 -7.95 9.88
N VAL A 71 4.65 -7.19 8.98
CA VAL A 71 5.87 -6.43 9.25
C VAL A 71 5.59 -5.26 10.18
N ILE A 72 4.49 -4.52 10.00
CA ILE A 72 4.10 -3.46 10.95
C ILE A 72 3.85 -4.04 12.34
N LEU A 73 3.09 -5.14 12.42
CA LEU A 73 2.79 -5.82 13.68
C LEU A 73 4.06 -6.40 14.33
N SER A 74 4.98 -6.91 13.52
CA SER A 74 6.28 -7.45 13.93
C SER A 74 7.18 -6.36 14.53
N THR A 75 7.43 -5.29 13.77
CA THR A 75 8.28 -4.18 14.22
C THR A 75 7.64 -3.42 15.40
N GLY A 76 6.32 -3.22 15.37
CA GLY A 76 5.60 -2.55 16.45
C GLY A 76 5.62 -3.33 17.77
N SER A 77 5.37 -4.64 17.74
CA SER A 77 5.40 -5.48 18.96
C SER A 77 6.78 -5.53 19.60
N GLY A 78 7.86 -5.62 18.80
CA GLY A 78 9.23 -5.58 19.33
C GLY A 78 9.56 -4.26 20.04
N LEU A 79 9.17 -3.13 19.45
CA LEU A 79 9.38 -1.81 20.04
C LEU A 79 8.59 -1.63 21.34
N ILE A 80 7.34 -2.10 21.38
CA ILE A 80 6.49 -2.04 22.57
C ILE A 80 7.10 -2.86 23.72
N ILE A 81 7.51 -4.10 23.46
CA ILE A 81 8.13 -4.97 24.49
C ILE A 81 9.40 -4.30 25.05
N LEU A 82 10.23 -3.71 24.19
CA LEU A 82 11.42 -2.98 24.60
C LEU A 82 11.08 -1.76 25.47
N LEU A 83 10.13 -0.93 25.06
CA LEU A 83 9.70 0.24 25.84
C LEU A 83 9.10 -0.17 27.20
N CYS A 84 8.27 -1.20 27.25
CA CYS A 84 7.73 -1.74 28.49
C CYS A 84 8.83 -2.26 29.41
N SER A 85 9.84 -2.94 28.86
CA SER A 85 10.97 -3.44 29.64
C SER A 85 11.81 -2.32 30.26
N LEU A 86 12.05 -1.23 29.51
CA LEU A 86 12.74 -0.05 30.00
C LEU A 86 11.93 0.70 31.06
N ALA A 87 10.61 0.81 30.86
CA ALA A 87 9.71 1.42 31.84
C ALA A 87 9.72 0.64 33.17
N PHE A 88 9.72 -0.69 33.10
CA PHE A 88 9.87 -1.55 34.29
C PHE A 88 11.20 -1.31 34.99
N LEU A 89 12.31 -1.30 34.24
CA LEU A 89 13.64 -1.06 34.78
C LEU A 89 13.79 0.34 35.40
N SER A 90 13.10 1.33 34.85
CA SER A 90 13.09 2.71 35.37
C SER A 90 12.33 2.83 36.69
N GLN A 91 11.35 1.97 36.93
CA GLN A 91 10.54 1.98 38.16
C GLN A 91 11.07 1.03 39.23
N SER A 92 11.87 0.02 38.84
CA SER A 92 12.38 -0.99 39.76
C SER A 92 13.47 -0.41 40.67
N ALA A 93 13.18 -0.34 41.96
CA ALA A 93 14.11 0.17 42.97
C ALA A 93 15.19 -0.86 43.39
N VAL A 94 14.93 -2.15 43.14
CA VAL A 94 15.73 -3.27 43.65
C VAL A 94 16.36 -4.07 42.51
N PHE A 95 15.69 -4.18 41.37
CA PHE A 95 16.15 -4.99 40.24
C PHE A 95 16.73 -4.12 39.12
N PRO A 96 17.80 -4.54 38.42
CA PRO A 96 18.63 -5.73 38.66
C PRO A 96 19.71 -5.46 39.72
N GLU A 97 19.90 -6.38 40.67
CA GLU A 97 20.94 -6.25 41.73
C GLU A 97 22.31 -6.70 41.22
N THR A 98 22.33 -7.66 40.29
CA THR A 98 23.55 -8.26 39.76
C THR A 98 23.63 -8.16 38.24
N ASN A 99 24.86 -8.19 37.71
CA ASN A 99 25.06 -8.27 36.25
C ASN A 99 24.46 -9.55 35.65
N PHE A 100 24.41 -10.64 36.44
CA PHE A 100 23.78 -11.88 36.02
C PHE A 100 22.27 -11.70 35.80
N GLU A 101 21.58 -11.04 36.73
CA GLU A 101 20.15 -10.73 36.60
C GLU A 101 19.84 -9.84 35.41
N SER A 102 20.69 -8.83 35.13
CA SER A 102 20.50 -7.96 33.97
C SER A 102 20.66 -8.73 32.65
N TYR A 103 21.66 -9.61 32.54
CA TYR A 103 21.82 -10.46 31.36
C TYR A 103 20.67 -11.47 31.21
N LEU A 104 20.20 -12.06 32.31
CA LEU A 104 19.06 -12.98 32.31
C LEU A 104 17.77 -12.27 31.87
N PHE A 105 17.57 -11.03 32.32
CA PHE A 105 16.44 -10.19 31.92
C PHE A 105 16.43 -9.90 30.43
N TRP A 106 17.56 -9.44 29.87
CA TRP A 106 17.67 -9.20 28.43
C TRP A 106 17.54 -10.48 27.62
N CYS A 107 18.03 -11.61 28.13
CA CYS A 107 17.81 -12.93 27.52
C CYS A 107 16.31 -13.28 27.48
N ALA A 108 15.58 -13.11 28.59
CA ALA A 108 14.15 -13.36 28.62
C ALA A 108 13.36 -12.46 27.65
N ILE A 109 13.70 -11.17 27.57
CA ILE A 109 13.05 -10.22 26.64
C ILE A 109 13.28 -10.62 25.18
N THR A 110 14.52 -10.95 24.83
CA THR A 110 14.86 -11.34 23.46
C THR A 110 14.14 -12.62 23.05
N VAL A 111 14.03 -13.61 23.95
CA VAL A 111 13.22 -14.82 23.73
C VAL A 111 11.74 -14.46 23.55
N MET A 112 11.16 -13.61 24.39
CA MET A 112 9.76 -13.18 24.25
C MET A 112 9.50 -12.49 22.91
N ILE A 113 10.41 -11.63 22.45
CA ILE A 113 10.30 -10.98 21.14
C ILE A 113 10.36 -12.05 20.04
N CYS A 114 11.35 -12.95 20.07
CA CYS A 114 11.49 -14.02 19.08
C CYS A 114 10.26 -14.92 18.99
N VAL A 115 9.67 -15.32 20.12
CA VAL A 115 8.44 -16.13 20.16
C VAL A 115 7.27 -15.36 19.55
N THR A 116 7.10 -14.09 19.93
CA THR A 116 6.04 -13.23 19.39
C THR A 116 6.17 -13.09 17.88
N GLN A 117 7.40 -12.88 17.37
CA GLN A 117 7.67 -12.84 15.94
C GLN A 117 7.37 -14.17 15.27
N TRP A 118 7.84 -15.28 15.85
CA TRP A 118 7.58 -16.60 15.29
C TRP A 118 6.07 -16.88 15.17
N ILE A 119 5.27 -16.53 16.17
CA ILE A 119 3.80 -16.66 16.13
C ILE A 119 3.19 -15.80 15.02
N ILE A 120 3.52 -14.51 14.94
CA ILE A 120 2.99 -13.58 13.91
C ILE A 120 3.27 -14.09 12.49
N TRP A 121 4.47 -14.64 12.29
CA TRP A 121 4.90 -15.10 10.98
C TRP A 121 4.33 -16.49 10.64
N ASN A 122 4.23 -17.40 11.62
CA ASN A 122 3.79 -18.79 11.45
C ASN A 122 2.26 -19.03 11.62
N TYR A 123 1.48 -18.03 12.08
CA TYR A 123 0.02 -18.16 12.34
C TYR A 123 -0.81 -18.65 11.14
N ARG A 124 -0.32 -18.50 9.90
CA ARG A 124 -1.03 -18.95 8.68
C ARG A 124 -0.72 -20.40 8.27
N SER A 125 0.35 -20.99 8.82
CA SER A 125 0.75 -22.38 8.54
C SER A 125 -0.14 -23.40 9.28
N LEU A 126 -0.73 -23.01 10.41
CA LEU A 126 -1.56 -23.87 11.28
C LEU A 126 -3.04 -24.00 10.85
N LYS A 127 -3.43 -23.42 9.71
CA LYS A 127 -4.81 -23.48 9.19
C LYS A 127 -4.95 -24.24 7.86
N LEU A 128 -3.94 -25.04 7.50
CA LEU A 128 -3.98 -25.97 6.36
C LEU A 128 -3.95 -27.41 6.88
#